data_AF-A0A8T3WEN6-F1
#
_entry.id   AF-A0A8T3WEN6-F1
#
_cell.length_a   1.000
_cell.length_b   1.000
_cell.length_c   1.000
_cell.angle_alpha   90.00
_cell.angle_beta   90.00
_cell.angle_gamma   90.00
#
_symmetry.space_group_name_H-M   'P 1'
#
loop_
_entity.id
_entity.type
_entity.pdbx_description
1 polymer ?
#
loop_
_entity_poly.entity_id
_entity_poly.type
_entity_poly.pdbx_seq_one_letter_code
_entity_poly.pdbx_strand_id
1 'polypeptide(L)' 'MTSFVCKECGYRFESGLENRKRKCPYCGKEGISRELSATELLEEE' A
#
# COMPACT_ATOMS: atom_id res chain seq x y z
N MET A 1 -1.61 2.77 -10.19
CA MET A 1 -2.41 2.41 -8.99
C MET A 1 -1.43 2.26 -7.84
N THR A 2 -1.76 2.75 -6.64
CA THR A 2 -0.83 2.69 -5.50
C THR A 2 -1.10 1.43 -4.69
N SER A 3 -0.09 0.57 -4.58
CA SER A 3 -0.17 -0.65 -3.78
C SER A 3 0.14 -0.33 -2.32
N PHE A 4 -0.63 -0.92 -1.41
CA PHE A 4 -0.44 -0.78 0.03
C PHE A 4 -0.29 -2.15 0.68
N VAL A 5 0.53 -2.22 1.72
CA VAL A 5 0.72 -3.41 2.54
C VAL A 5 0.47 -3.08 4.00
N CYS A 6 -0.32 -3.91 4.68
CA CYS A 6 -0.50 -3.78 6.12
C CYS A 6 0.74 -4.29 6.87
N LYS A 7 1.29 -3.45 7.76
CA LYS A 7 2.45 -3.83 8.59
C LYS A 7 2.13 -4.85 9.69
N GLU A 8 0.84 -4.97 10.05
CA GLU A 8 0.41 -5.88 11.13
C GLU A 8 0.13 -7.29 10.61
N CYS A 9 -0.63 -7.42 9.52
CA CYS A 9 -1.03 -8.72 8.97
C CYS A 9 -0.36 -9.09 7.64
N GLY A 10 0.38 -8.17 7.02
CA GLY A 10 1.02 -8.39 5.72
C GLY A 10 0.08 -8.36 4.51
N TYR A 11 -1.21 -8.10 4.70
CA TYR A 11 -2.19 -8.06 3.61
C TYR A 11 -1.88 -6.93 2.62
N ARG A 12 -1.79 -7.28 1.33
CA ARG A 12 -1.53 -6.34 0.22
C ARG A 12 -2.83 -6.01 -0.48
N PHE A 13 -3.05 -4.73 -0.74
CA PHE A 13 -4.25 -4.25 -1.42
C PHE A 13 -3.95 -2.96 -2.17
N GLU A 14 -4.64 -2.76 -3.28
CA GLU A 14 -4.51 -1.55 -4.08
C GLU A 14 -5.52 -0.51 -3.61
N SER A 15 -5.09 0.74 -3.48
CA SER A 15 -5.98 1.83 -3.14
C SER A 15 -5.66 3.06 -3.96
N GLY A 16 -6.71 3.78 -4.36
CA GLY A 16 -6.54 5.12 -4.92
C GLY A 16 -5.85 6.04 -3.90
N LEU A 17 -5.09 7.01 -4.40
CA LEU A 17 -4.40 8.05 -3.61
C LEU A 17 -5.31 8.78 -2.60
N GLU A 18 -6.63 8.67 -2.78
CA GLU A 18 -7.66 9.31 -1.96
C GLU A 18 -8.13 8.49 -0.74
N ASN A 19 -7.58 7.29 -0.50
CA ASN A 19 -7.95 6.52 0.70
C ASN A 19 -7.27 7.08 1.96
N ARG A 20 -7.84 8.18 2.48
CA ARG A 20 -7.49 8.81 3.77
C ARG A 20 -7.61 7.88 4.97
N LYS A 21 -8.29 6.73 4.84
CA LYS A 21 -8.40 5.74 5.91
C LYS A 21 -7.24 4.75 5.77
N ARG A 22 -6.14 4.99 6.50
CA ARG A 22 -4.98 4.10 6.65
C ARG A 22 -5.30 2.80 7.40
N LYS A 23 -6.50 2.25 7.21
CA LYS A 23 -7.00 1.05 7.88
C LYS A 23 -6.88 -0.13 6.94
N CYS A 24 -6.32 -1.23 7.43
CA CYS A 24 -6.30 -2.47 6.70
C CYS A 24 -7.72 -3.04 6.60
N PRO A 25 -8.22 -3.40 5.40
CA PRO A 25 -9.55 -4.02 5.24
C PRO A 25 -9.63 -5.43 5.84
N TYR A 26 -8.48 -6.08 6.05
CA TYR A 26 -8.42 -7.45 6.54
C TYR A 26 -8.43 -7.52 8.08
N CYS A 27 -7.51 -6.80 8.73
CA CYS A 27 -7.37 -6.82 10.19
C CYS A 27 -7.93 -5.58 10.90
N GLY A 28 -8.38 -4.55 10.17
CA GLY A 28 -8.91 -3.30 10.73
C GLY A 28 -7.87 -2.37 11.37
N LYS A 29 -6.59 -2.76 11.39
CA LYS A 29 -5.51 -2.00 12.03
C LYS A 29 -5.08 -0.78 11.23
N GLU A 30 -4.65 0.25 11.95
CA GLU A 30 -4.11 1.50 11.41
C GLU A 30 -2.60 1.37 11.25
N GLY A 31 -2.14 1.11 10.03
CA GLY A 31 -0.72 0.77 9.81
C GLY A 31 -0.47 0.16 8.45
N ILE A 32 -0.61 0.96 7.39
CA ILE A 32 -0.37 0.55 6.01
C ILE A 32 0.83 1.32 5.46
N SER A 33 1.73 0.61 4.78
CA SER A 33 2.85 1.17 4.06
C SER A 33 2.53 1.19 2.57
N ARG A 34 2.92 2.26 1.88
CA ARG A 34 2.88 2.32 0.43
C ARG A 34 4.01 1.48 -0.13
N GLU A 35 3.68 0.54 -1.00
CA GLU A 35 4.62 -0.17 -1.85
C GLU A 35 4.68 0.64 -3.16
N LEU A 36 5.81 1.30 -3.42
CA LEU A 36 6.05 1.96 -4.72
C LEU A 36 6.21 0.84 -5.76
N SER A 37 5.61 1.03 -6.94
CA SER A 37 5.69 0.01 -7.99
C SER A 37 7.11 -0.08 -8.55
N ALA A 38 7.52 -1.29 -8.90
CA ALA A 38 8.83 -1.60 -9.47
C ALA A 38 9.14 -0.81 -10.76
N THR A 39 8.13 -0.23 -11.40
CA THR A 39 8.27 0.66 -12.57
C THR A 39 9.05 1.93 -12.25
N GLU A 40 8.93 2.49 -11.04
CA GLU A 40 9.71 3.68 -10.63
C GLU A 40 11.19 3.36 -10.37
N LEU A 41 11.56 2.07 -10.23
CA LEU A 41 12.95 1.63 -10.03
C LEU A 41 13.66 1.27 -11.34
N LEU A 42 12.95 1.26 -12.48
CA LEU A 42 13.46 0.82 -13.78
C LEU A 42 13.64 1.96 -14.79
N GLU A 43 13.26 3.20 -14.45
CA GLU A 43 13.45 4.39 -15.31
C GLU A 43 14.81 5.09 -15.11
N GLU A 44 15.69 4.55 -14.25
CA GLU A 44 17.09 4.96 -14.14
C GLU A 44 18.02 3.97 -14.90
N GLU A 45 17.95 3.92 -16.24
CA GLU A 45 19.03 3.41 -17.10
C GLU A 45 19.26 4.32 -18.32
#